data_AF-A0A1H1FZ28-F1
#
_entry.id   AF-A0A1H1FZ28-F1
#
_cell.length_a   1.000
_cell.length_b   1.000
_cell.length_c   1.000
_cell.angle_alpha   90.00
_cell.angle_beta   90.00
_cell.angle_gamma   90.00
#
_symmetry.space_group_name_H-M   'P 1'
#
loop_
_entity.id
_entity.type
_entity.pdbx_description
1 polymer ?
#
loop_
_entity_poly.entity_id
_entity_poly.type
_entity_poly.pdbx_seq_one_letter_code
_entity_poly.pdbx_strand_id
1 'polypeptide(L)' 'MSAYEEYECATCAEAFSAYPDANATAGPYCSPVCESEAKDLA' A
#
# COMPACT_ATOMS: atom_id res chain seq x y z
N MET A 1 -19.99 -9.74 -4.74
CA MET A 1 -18.90 -8.82 -5.13
C MET A 1 -17.76 -9.12 -4.20
N SER A 2 -16.64 -9.60 -4.72
CA SER A 2 -15.53 -10.05 -3.87
C SER A 2 -14.92 -8.84 -3.16
N ALA A 3 -14.87 -8.95 -1.84
CA ALA A 3 -14.70 -7.88 -0.86
C ALA A 3 -13.21 -7.58 -0.62
N TYR A 4 -12.50 -7.15 -1.65
CA TYR A 4 -11.16 -6.60 -1.46
C TYR A 4 -11.33 -5.16 -1.00
N GLU A 5 -10.86 -4.86 0.21
CA GLU A 5 -10.82 -3.49 0.72
C GLU A 5 -9.76 -2.73 -0.09
N GLU A 6 -10.18 -1.70 -0.82
CA GLU A 6 -9.29 -0.81 -1.56
C GLU A 6 -8.81 0.29 -0.61
N TYR A 7 -7.49 0.42 -0.49
CA TYR A 7 -6.84 1.44 0.32
C TYR A 7 -6.14 2.45 -0.58
N GLU A 8 -6.01 3.69 -0.12
CA GLU A 8 -5.27 4.72 -0.83
C GLU A 8 -3.81 4.74 -0.36
N CYS A 9 -2.86 4.75 -1.30
CA CYS A 9 -1.44 4.82 -0.99
C CYS A 9 -1.08 6.21 -0.47
N ALA A 10 -0.44 6.28 0.70
CA ALA A 10 -0.02 7.55 1.31
C ALA A 10 1.07 8.28 0.50
N THR A 11 1.79 7.60 -0.39
CA THR A 11 2.90 8.20 -1.16
C THR A 11 2.45 8.71 -2.52
N CYS A 12 1.71 7.90 -3.29
CA CYS A 12 1.33 8.25 -4.67
C CYS A 12 -0.16 8.51 -4.87
N ALA A 13 -0.98 8.40 -3.81
CA ALA A 13 -2.44 8.54 -3.84
C ALA A 13 -3.15 7.56 -4.80
N GLU A 14 -2.48 6.48 -5.21
CA GLU A 14 -3.12 5.42 -5.99
C GLU A 14 -3.93 4.48 -5.09
N ALA A 15 -5.12 4.11 -5.56
CA ALA A 15 -5.91 3.07 -4.93
C ALA A 15 -5.29 1.69 -5.20
N PHE A 16 -5.11 0.89 -4.15
CA PHE A 16 -4.58 -0.46 -4.24
C PHE A 16 -5.38 -1.42 -3.37
N SER A 17 -5.53 -2.67 -3.84
CA SER A 17 -6.13 -3.73 -3.05
C SER A 17 -5.05 -4.37 -2.18
N ALA A 18 -5.18 -4.24 -0.86
CA ALA A 18 -4.31 -4.96 0.05
C ALA A 18 -4.90 -6.35 0.27
N TYR A 19 -4.25 -7.38 -0.28
CA TYR A 19 -4.66 -8.76 0.01
C TYR A 19 -4.34 -9.07 1.48
N PRO A 20 -5.23 -9.74 2.24
CA PRO A 20 -4.98 -10.07 3.64
C PRO A 20 -3.67 -10.87 3.85
N ASP A 21 -3.22 -11.60 2.83
CA ASP A 21 -1.96 -12.35 2.83
C ASP A 21 -0.75 -11.55 2.32
N ALA A 22 -0.98 -10.36 1.75
CA ALA A 22 0.09 -9.47 1.34
C ALA A 22 0.57 -8.65 2.55
N ASN A 23 1.88 -8.69 2.81
CA ASN A 23 2.53 -7.78 3.77
C ASN A 23 2.35 -6.29 3.43
N ALA A 24 1.81 -5.97 2.25
CA ALA A 24 1.38 -4.63 1.88
C ALA A 24 0.32 -4.08 2.86
N THR A 25 -0.52 -4.92 3.45
CA THR A 25 -1.59 -4.51 4.38
C THR A 25 -1.08 -4.05 5.75
N ALA A 26 0.20 -4.31 6.08
CA ALA A 26 0.79 -3.81 7.32
C ALA A 26 1.04 -2.29 7.28
N GLY A 27 1.00 -1.66 6.10
CA GLY A 27 1.28 -0.24 5.93
C GLY A 27 0.39 0.45 4.90
N PRO A 28 0.32 1.79 4.91
CA PRO A 28 -0.51 2.56 3.99
C PRO A 28 0.14 2.72 2.59
N TYR A 29 0.97 1.77 2.15
CA TYR A 29 1.80 1.91 0.96
C TYR A 29 1.51 0.79 -0.05
N CYS A 30 1.30 1.16 -1.32
CA CYS A 30 1.00 0.21 -2.38
C CYS A 30 2.22 -0.61 -2.84
N SER A 31 3.44 -0.18 -2.52
CA SER A 31 4.67 -0.85 -2.93
C SER A 31 5.84 -0.57 -1.97
N PRO A 32 6.88 -1.44 -1.95
CA PRO A 32 8.10 -1.19 -1.19
C PRO A 32 8.83 0.09 -1.61
N VAL A 33 8.66 0.52 -2.86
CA VAL A 33 9.21 1.78 -3.37
C VAL A 33 8.54 2.95 -2.68
N CYS A 34 7.20 2.98 -2.67
CA CYS A 34 6.43 4.01 -1.99
C CYS A 34 6.72 4.07 -0.49
N GLU A 35 6.92 2.92 0.15
CA GLU A 35 7.33 2.84 1.55
C GLU A 35 8.73 3.43 1.78
N SER A 36 9.69 3.10 0.91
CA SER A 36 11.07 3.59 1.01
C SER A 36 11.14 5.10 0.78
N GLU A 37 10.40 5.62 -0.20
CA GLU A 37 10.28 7.06 -0.46
C GLU A 37 9.63 7.81 0.70
N ALA A 38 8.52 7.30 1.25
CA ALA A 38 7.84 7.94 2.37
C ALA A 38 8.67 7.94 3.67
N LYS A 39 9.58 6.98 3.82
CA LYS A 39 10.45 6.85 4.99
C LYS A 39 11.85 7.44 4.79
N ASP A 40 12.12 8.08 3.65
CA ASP A 40 13.47 8.56 3.29
C ASP A 40 14.56 7.49 3.50
N LEU A 41 14.25 6.24 3.15
CA LEU A 41 15.17 5.09 3.27
C LEU A 41 16.11 4.95 2.05
N ALA A 42 16.21 5.99 1.23
CA ALA A 42 17.01 6.03 0.00
C ALA A 42 18.52 6.09 0.24
#